data_AF-A0A183JIN1-F1
#
_entry.id   AF-A0A183JIN1-F1
#
_cell.length_a   1.000
_cell.length_b   1.000
_cell.length_c   1.000
_cell.angle_alpha   90.00
_cell.angle_beta   90.00
_cell.angle_gamma   90.00
#
_symmetry.space_group_name_H-M   'P 1'
#
loop_
_entity.id
_entity.type
_entity.pdbx_description
1 polymer ?
#
loop_
_entity_poly.entity_id
_entity_poly.type
_entity_poly.pdbx_seq_one_letter_code
_entity_poly.pdbx_strand_id
1 'polypeptide(L)'
;MNLFSGIYQLQLLFLLTRDIHPLDLCNHDIIGQLYLFKTVVPGSRTPGHQENNNFCAVNINIGPGDCEWFAVPEQYWGAIHNLCEKNNVDYLTGSWWPDLETLYKEEIPVYRFIQRPGDLVWINAGTVHWVQAIGWCNNIAWNVGCMTARQYQLAVERYEFNRLCGVKSVVPMTHLSWQLAKNIKISDPGLFELIKHTLLRSLIQSQLTTDFLEKMNLTVKHHGKRPDDIAHSCHDCEIEVFNILFVLSQDKKLVVRCLDCARRMDSTLKTFIILSEYYIHELAEIFDKFQLQTVSFI
;
A
#
# COMPACT_ATOMS: atom_id res chain seq x y z
N MET A 1 17.96 -11.52 -25.45
CA MET A 1 16.66 -10.82 -25.36
C MET A 1 16.48 -10.43 -23.90
N ASN A 2 16.43 -9.14 -23.59
CA ASN A 2 16.45 -8.64 -22.21
C ASN A 2 15.20 -9.14 -21.47
N LEU A 3 15.37 -9.85 -20.36
CA LEU A 3 14.25 -10.19 -19.45
C LEU A 3 13.41 -8.95 -19.14
N PHE A 4 14.08 -7.81 -18.91
CA PHE A 4 13.42 -6.52 -18.71
C PHE A 4 12.53 -6.09 -19.88
N SER A 5 12.96 -6.23 -21.15
CA SER A 5 12.11 -5.86 -22.30
C SER A 5 10.87 -6.74 -22.44
N GLY A 6 10.94 -8.02 -22.03
CA GLY A 6 9.79 -8.92 -22.00
C GLY A 6 8.83 -8.60 -20.85
N ILE A 7 9.35 -8.19 -19.69
CA ILE A 7 8.55 -7.77 -18.53
C ILE A 7 7.79 -6.47 -18.84
N TYR A 8 8.41 -5.50 -19.51
CA TYR A 8 7.72 -4.28 -19.98
C TYR A 8 6.56 -4.59 -20.94
N GLN A 9 6.70 -5.59 -21.83
CA GLN A 9 5.61 -6.03 -22.71
C GLN A 9 4.46 -6.71 -21.96
N LEU A 10 4.77 -7.50 -20.91
CA LEU A 10 3.76 -8.12 -20.05
C LEU A 10 3.06 -7.08 -19.16
N GLN A 11 3.78 -6.08 -18.67
CA GLN A 11 3.20 -4.95 -17.95
C GLN A 11 2.14 -4.25 -18.78
N LEU A 12 2.43 -3.91 -20.04
CA LEU A 12 1.44 -3.32 -20.95
C LEU A 12 0.19 -4.18 -21.16
N LEU A 13 0.26 -5.50 -20.94
CA LEU A 13 -0.86 -6.42 -21.04
C LEU A 13 -1.73 -6.48 -19.77
N PHE A 14 -1.12 -6.32 -18.59
CA PHE A 14 -1.79 -6.34 -17.28
C PHE A 14 -2.12 -4.93 -16.74
N LEU A 15 -1.55 -3.90 -17.35
CA LEU A 15 -1.99 -2.52 -17.23
C LEU A 15 -3.29 -2.38 -18.02
N LEU A 16 -4.42 -2.49 -17.32
CA LEU A 16 -5.77 -2.30 -17.87
C LEU A 16 -6.02 -0.89 -18.44
N THR A 17 -5.03 0.02 -18.40
CA THR A 17 -5.03 1.30 -19.10
C THR A 17 -3.65 1.57 -19.68
N ARG A 18 -3.60 2.08 -20.92
CA ARG A 18 -2.38 2.62 -21.56
C ARG A 18 -1.77 3.82 -20.80
N ASP A 19 -2.44 4.27 -19.75
CA ASP A 19 -2.15 5.49 -19.02
C ASP A 19 -1.95 5.13 -17.53
N ILE A 20 -0.68 5.18 -17.10
CA ILE A 20 -0.13 5.28 -15.73
C ILE A 20 -0.68 4.29 -14.67
N HIS A 21 0.21 3.44 -14.13
CA HIS A 21 -0.12 2.52 -13.04
C HIS A 21 -0.23 3.25 -11.69
N PRO A 22 -1.18 2.89 -10.80
CA PRO A 22 -1.32 3.54 -9.50
C PRO A 22 -0.09 3.45 -8.61
N LEU A 23 0.66 2.34 -8.63
CA LEU A 23 1.88 2.24 -7.82
C LEU A 23 3.03 3.10 -8.39
N ASP A 24 2.99 3.43 -9.68
CA ASP A 24 3.98 4.32 -10.30
C ASP A 24 3.76 5.78 -9.87
N LEU A 25 2.54 6.13 -9.46
CA LEU A 25 2.19 7.45 -8.93
C LEU A 25 2.69 7.70 -7.50
N CYS A 26 3.23 6.69 -6.82
CA CYS A 26 3.78 6.84 -5.48
C CYS A 26 5.15 7.55 -5.45
N ASN A 27 5.79 7.78 -6.62
CA ASN A 27 7.09 8.44 -6.79
C ASN A 27 8.16 7.96 -5.79
N HIS A 28 8.11 6.69 -5.42
CA HIS A 28 9.05 6.03 -4.52
C HIS A 28 9.61 4.79 -5.22
N ASP A 29 10.88 4.46 -4.94
CA ASP A 29 11.47 3.17 -5.29
C ASP A 29 10.78 2.06 -4.47
N ILE A 30 9.54 1.72 -4.82
CA ILE A 30 8.87 0.51 -4.34
C ILE A 30 9.44 -0.70 -5.09
N ILE A 31 10.76 -0.74 -5.30
CA ILE A 31 11.47 -1.74 -6.10
C ILE A 31 11.23 -3.15 -5.53
N GLY A 32 11.03 -3.28 -4.21
CA GLY A 32 10.67 -4.53 -3.55
C GLY A 32 9.22 -5.01 -3.78
N GLN A 33 8.31 -4.14 -4.25
CA GLN A 33 6.96 -4.52 -4.71
C GLN A 33 6.87 -4.55 -6.24
N LEU A 34 7.73 -3.82 -6.94
CA LEU A 34 7.71 -3.77 -8.41
C LEU A 34 8.45 -4.94 -9.05
N TYR A 35 9.49 -5.52 -8.42
CA TYR A 35 10.21 -6.68 -8.96
C TYR A 35 10.92 -7.49 -7.86
N LEU A 36 10.31 -8.61 -7.45
CA LEU A 36 10.95 -9.63 -6.62
C LEU A 36 11.48 -10.73 -7.53
N PHE A 37 12.81 -10.88 -7.59
CA PHE A 37 13.46 -12.06 -8.15
C PHE A 37 13.85 -13.00 -7.01
N LYS A 38 13.24 -14.19 -6.96
CA LYS A 38 13.53 -15.20 -5.94
C LYS A 38 14.17 -16.41 -6.60
N THR A 39 15.42 -16.70 -6.27
CA THR A 39 16.04 -18.00 -6.52
C THR A 39 15.69 -18.93 -5.38
N VAL A 40 14.94 -19.99 -5.64
CA VAL A 40 14.44 -20.90 -4.60
C VAL A 40 14.95 -22.32 -4.79
N VAL A 41 15.24 -22.98 -3.67
CA VAL A 41 15.60 -24.40 -3.59
C VAL A 41 14.42 -25.19 -3.03
N PRO A 42 14.34 -26.52 -3.25
CA PRO A 42 13.30 -27.35 -2.66
C PRO A 42 13.14 -27.10 -1.16
N GLY A 43 11.91 -26.83 -0.71
CA GLY A 43 11.60 -26.51 0.69
C GLY A 43 11.75 -25.03 1.07
N SER A 44 12.19 -24.16 0.16
CA SER A 44 12.11 -22.71 0.37
C SER A 44 10.64 -22.27 0.48
N ARG A 45 10.32 -21.54 1.55
CA ARG A 45 8.96 -21.12 1.88
C ARG A 45 8.84 -19.61 1.93
N THR A 46 7.78 -19.09 1.33
CA THR A 46 7.24 -17.78 1.69
C THR A 46 6.07 -18.05 2.65
N PRO A 47 6.15 -17.60 3.92
CA PRO A 47 5.13 -17.86 4.92
C PRO A 47 3.80 -17.18 4.56
N GLY A 48 2.77 -17.46 5.35
CA GLY A 48 1.46 -16.85 5.21
C GLY A 48 1.51 -15.35 5.34
N HIS A 49 0.89 -14.66 4.38
CA HIS A 49 0.76 -13.21 4.38
C HIS A 49 -0.40 -12.78 3.46
N GLN A 50 -0.75 -11.50 3.57
CA GLN A 50 -1.43 -10.75 2.51
C GLN A 50 -0.44 -9.77 1.91
N GLU A 51 -0.66 -9.40 0.66
CA GLU A 51 0.14 -8.37 0.01
C GLU A 51 0.07 -7.04 0.78
N ASN A 52 1.12 -6.24 0.64
CA ASN A 52 1.19 -4.91 1.26
C ASN A 52 0.00 -4.06 0.80
N ASN A 53 -0.70 -3.45 1.77
CA ASN A 53 -1.93 -2.69 1.51
C ASN A 53 -2.96 -3.45 0.64
N ASN A 54 -3.00 -4.79 0.73
CA ASN A 54 -3.93 -5.65 -0.02
C ASN A 54 -3.92 -5.43 -1.54
N PHE A 55 -2.81 -4.98 -2.13
CA PHE A 55 -2.67 -4.89 -3.58
C PHE A 55 -2.72 -6.27 -4.23
N CYS A 56 -3.18 -6.34 -5.47
CA CYS A 56 -3.01 -7.56 -6.26
C CYS A 56 -1.52 -7.85 -6.46
N ALA A 57 -1.19 -9.10 -6.76
CA ALA A 57 0.16 -9.48 -7.14
C ALA A 57 0.14 -10.42 -8.34
N VAL A 58 1.20 -10.33 -9.12
CA VAL A 58 1.52 -11.21 -10.25
C VAL A 58 2.77 -11.98 -9.87
N ASN A 59 2.76 -13.29 -10.10
CA ASN A 59 3.94 -14.13 -9.95
C ASN A 59 4.11 -15.02 -11.19
N ILE A 60 5.31 -15.05 -11.74
CA ILE A 60 5.67 -15.92 -12.86
C ILE A 60 6.79 -16.86 -12.41
N ASN A 61 6.54 -18.16 -12.54
CA ASN A 61 7.57 -19.18 -12.32
C ASN A 61 8.41 -19.31 -13.60
N ILE A 62 9.71 -19.08 -13.49
CA ILE A 62 10.68 -19.23 -14.59
C ILE A 62 11.13 -20.69 -14.74
N GLY A 63 11.03 -21.49 -13.67
CA GLY A 63 11.45 -22.88 -13.64
C GLY A 63 12.94 -23.08 -13.31
N PRO A 64 13.47 -24.31 -13.48
CA PRO A 64 12.81 -25.49 -14.09
C PRO A 64 11.85 -26.26 -13.16
N GLY A 65 11.90 -26.02 -11.85
CA GLY A 65 11.04 -26.68 -10.86
C GLY A 65 9.68 -26.04 -10.67
N ASP A 66 8.81 -26.75 -9.97
CA ASP A 66 7.44 -26.31 -9.68
C ASP A 66 7.36 -25.57 -8.33
N CYS A 67 6.38 -24.67 -8.20
CA CYS A 67 5.97 -24.09 -6.93
C CYS A 67 4.59 -24.61 -6.53
N GLU A 68 4.40 -24.87 -5.24
CA GLU A 68 3.09 -25.17 -4.67
C GLU A 68 2.54 -23.94 -3.95
N TRP A 69 1.30 -23.59 -4.29
CA TRP A 69 0.58 -22.46 -3.77
C TRP A 69 -0.59 -22.89 -2.91
N PHE A 70 -0.80 -22.11 -1.86
CA PHE A 70 -1.96 -22.21 -0.99
C PHE A 70 -2.55 -20.82 -0.85
N ALA A 71 -3.86 -20.70 -1.04
CA ALA A 71 -4.56 -19.44 -0.95
C ALA A 71 -5.91 -19.59 -0.25
N VAL A 72 -6.28 -18.57 0.51
CA VAL A 72 -7.56 -18.46 1.21
C VAL A 72 -8.21 -17.13 0.78
N PRO A 73 -9.52 -17.11 0.49
CA PRO A 73 -10.22 -15.89 0.13
C PRO A 73 -10.07 -14.80 1.18
N GLU A 74 -10.04 -13.55 0.71
CA GLU A 74 -9.88 -12.38 1.56
C GLU A 74 -10.86 -12.38 2.76
N GLN A 75 -12.11 -12.80 2.58
CA GLN A 75 -13.12 -12.74 3.65
C GLN A 75 -12.76 -13.53 4.92
N TYR A 76 -11.87 -14.52 4.82
CA TYR A 76 -11.44 -15.34 5.95
C TYR A 76 -10.15 -14.82 6.62
N TRP A 77 -9.61 -13.67 6.20
CA TRP A 77 -8.38 -13.11 6.78
C TRP A 77 -8.52 -12.88 8.30
N GLY A 78 -9.70 -12.47 8.77
CA GLY A 78 -9.98 -12.29 10.20
C GLY A 78 -10.00 -13.60 10.99
N ALA A 79 -10.46 -14.70 10.38
CA ALA A 79 -10.41 -16.02 11.01
C ALA A 79 -8.95 -16.51 11.13
N ILE A 80 -8.15 -16.32 10.09
CA ILE A 80 -6.71 -16.65 10.12
C ILE A 80 -5.97 -15.75 11.12
N HIS A 81 -6.28 -14.46 11.18
CA HIS A 81 -5.75 -13.54 12.18
C HIS A 81 -6.00 -14.07 13.61
N ASN A 82 -7.22 -14.50 13.91
CA ASN A 82 -7.56 -15.10 15.21
C ASN A 82 -6.79 -16.40 15.49
N LEU A 83 -6.49 -17.20 14.46
CA LEU A 83 -5.66 -18.39 14.61
C LEU A 83 -4.19 -18.03 14.89
N CYS A 84 -3.65 -16.99 14.26
CA CYS A 84 -2.31 -16.48 14.54
C CYS A 84 -2.20 -16.01 16.00
N GLU A 85 -3.17 -15.21 16.46
CA GLU A 85 -3.24 -14.74 17.85
C GLU A 85 -3.34 -15.90 18.86
N LYS A 86 -4.18 -16.91 18.60
CA LYS A 86 -4.28 -18.12 19.44
C LYS A 86 -2.95 -18.87 19.57
N ASN A 87 -2.10 -18.80 18.54
CA ASN A 87 -0.79 -19.42 18.51
C ASN A 87 0.34 -18.49 18.98
N ASN A 88 0.02 -17.29 19.49
CA ASN A 88 0.98 -16.26 19.89
C ASN A 88 1.94 -15.84 18.76
N VAL A 89 1.44 -15.77 17.52
CA VAL A 89 2.19 -15.26 16.36
C VAL A 89 1.47 -14.06 15.79
N ASP A 90 2.20 -12.97 15.55
CA ASP A 90 1.64 -11.77 14.93
C ASP A 90 1.24 -12.05 13.47
N TYR A 91 0.02 -11.68 13.09
CA TYR A 91 -0.51 -11.95 11.76
C TYR A 91 0.17 -11.11 10.65
N LEU A 92 0.50 -9.84 10.93
CA LEU A 92 0.97 -8.89 9.91
C LEU A 92 2.48 -8.97 9.67
N THR A 93 3.26 -9.20 10.73
CA THR A 93 4.72 -9.13 10.76
C THR A 93 5.37 -10.46 11.13
N GLY A 94 4.60 -11.38 11.70
CA GLY A 94 5.09 -12.70 12.09
C GLY A 94 5.30 -13.63 10.88
N SER A 95 6.09 -14.68 11.11
CA SER A 95 6.28 -15.76 10.15
C SER A 95 5.45 -16.96 10.60
N TRP A 96 4.36 -17.24 9.89
CA TRP A 96 3.44 -18.33 10.21
C TRP A 96 3.19 -19.21 8.98
N TRP A 97 2.96 -20.49 9.22
CA TRP A 97 2.61 -21.47 8.20
C TRP A 97 1.36 -22.23 8.66
N PRO A 98 0.19 -22.02 8.01
CA PRO A 98 -1.05 -22.62 8.47
C PRO A 98 -1.04 -24.14 8.40
N ASP A 99 -1.57 -24.78 9.45
CA ASP A 99 -1.89 -26.20 9.43
C ASP A 99 -3.22 -26.43 8.70
N LEU A 100 -3.19 -27.26 7.65
CA LEU A 100 -4.35 -27.52 6.80
C LEU A 100 -5.47 -28.26 7.54
N GLU A 101 -5.15 -29.10 8.52
CA GLU A 101 -6.18 -29.78 9.32
C GLU A 101 -6.92 -28.79 10.21
N THR A 102 -6.20 -27.83 10.79
CA THR A 102 -6.80 -26.74 11.58
C THR A 102 -7.69 -25.85 10.72
N LEU A 103 -7.24 -25.46 9.52
CA LEU A 103 -8.07 -24.69 8.58
C LEU A 103 -9.34 -25.45 8.17
N TYR A 104 -9.22 -26.76 7.95
CA TYR A 104 -10.38 -27.61 7.63
C TYR A 104 -11.38 -27.70 8.79
N LYS A 105 -10.90 -27.82 10.04
CA LYS A 105 -11.76 -27.84 11.24
C LYS A 105 -12.48 -26.51 11.48
N GLU A 106 -11.87 -25.40 11.12
CA GLU A 106 -12.45 -24.05 11.22
C GLU A 106 -13.28 -23.68 9.97
N GLU A 107 -13.54 -24.64 9.08
CA GLU A 107 -14.33 -24.49 7.86
C GLU A 107 -13.80 -23.41 6.89
N ILE A 108 -12.49 -23.18 6.90
CA ILE A 108 -11.82 -22.19 6.04
C ILE A 108 -11.46 -22.85 4.69
N PRO A 109 -11.99 -22.38 3.54
CA PRO A 109 -11.69 -22.95 2.25
C PRO A 109 -10.26 -22.61 1.81
N VAL A 110 -9.50 -23.63 1.39
CA VAL A 110 -8.13 -23.48 0.90
C VAL A 110 -8.04 -23.91 -0.56
N TYR A 111 -7.59 -22.99 -1.42
CA TYR A 111 -7.17 -23.29 -2.78
C TYR A 111 -5.73 -23.79 -2.75
N ARG A 112 -5.49 -24.97 -3.32
CA ARG A 112 -4.16 -25.58 -3.43
C ARG A 112 -3.90 -25.96 -4.87
N PHE A 113 -2.79 -25.48 -5.42
CA PHE A 113 -2.43 -25.75 -6.82
C PHE A 113 -0.92 -25.70 -7.05
N ILE A 114 -0.50 -26.26 -8.19
CA ILE A 114 0.89 -26.26 -8.64
C ILE A 114 1.06 -25.23 -9.75
N GLN A 115 2.07 -24.37 -9.61
CA GLN A 115 2.53 -23.43 -10.63
C GLN A 115 3.76 -24.01 -11.32
N ARG A 116 3.61 -24.41 -12.58
CA ARG A 116 4.70 -24.95 -13.41
C ARG A 116 5.53 -23.84 -14.06
N PRO A 117 6.72 -24.14 -14.61
CA PRO A 117 7.49 -23.17 -15.37
C PRO A 117 6.67 -22.55 -16.51
N GLY A 118 6.63 -21.22 -16.56
CA GLY A 118 5.86 -20.42 -17.51
C GLY A 118 4.47 -20.03 -17.01
N ASP A 119 3.95 -20.66 -15.94
CA ASP A 119 2.63 -20.33 -15.41
C ASP A 119 2.67 -18.99 -14.65
N LEU A 120 1.63 -18.18 -14.90
CA LEU A 120 1.38 -16.93 -14.20
C LEU A 120 0.29 -17.12 -13.16
N VAL A 121 0.58 -16.72 -11.93
CA VAL A 121 -0.36 -16.67 -10.82
C VAL A 121 -0.77 -15.23 -10.58
N TRP A 122 -2.08 -14.98 -10.65
CA TRP A 122 -2.70 -13.71 -10.27
C TRP A 122 -3.29 -13.84 -8.87
N ILE A 123 -2.72 -13.11 -7.91
CA ILE A 123 -3.22 -13.01 -6.55
C ILE A 123 -4.14 -11.80 -6.49
N ASN A 124 -5.43 -12.03 -6.25
CA ASN A 124 -6.42 -10.97 -6.16
C ASN A 124 -6.28 -10.18 -4.84
N ALA A 125 -6.79 -8.95 -4.83
CA ALA A 125 -6.70 -8.03 -3.71
C ALA A 125 -7.10 -8.67 -2.38
N GLY A 126 -6.20 -8.61 -1.40
CA GLY A 126 -6.42 -9.12 -0.04
C GLY A 126 -6.45 -10.66 0.10
N THR A 127 -6.13 -11.43 -0.93
CA THR A 127 -6.05 -12.88 -0.82
C THR A 127 -4.92 -13.28 0.14
N VAL A 128 -5.24 -14.09 1.16
CA VAL A 128 -4.24 -14.65 2.07
C VAL A 128 -3.57 -15.82 1.38
N HIS A 129 -2.24 -15.87 1.34
CA HIS A 129 -1.55 -16.94 0.64
C HIS A 129 -0.17 -17.26 1.23
N TRP A 130 0.30 -18.47 0.94
CA TRP A 130 1.64 -18.96 1.27
C TRP A 130 2.13 -19.91 0.17
N VAL A 131 3.45 -20.02 0.03
CA VAL A 131 4.06 -20.70 -1.12
C VAL A 131 5.25 -21.52 -0.68
N GLN A 132 5.42 -22.70 -1.26
CA GLN A 132 6.65 -23.48 -1.15
C GLN A 132 7.19 -23.92 -2.51
N ALA A 133 8.51 -23.87 -2.65
CA ALA A 133 9.18 -24.44 -3.81
C ALA A 133 9.24 -25.98 -3.67
N ILE A 134 8.75 -26.70 -4.69
CA ILE A 134 8.89 -28.16 -4.78
C ILE A 134 10.25 -28.50 -5.38
N GLY A 135 10.62 -27.79 -6.44
CA GLY A 135 11.88 -27.97 -7.15
C GLY A 135 12.80 -26.75 -7.06
N TRP A 136 13.94 -26.81 -7.75
CA TRP A 136 14.75 -25.63 -8.01
C TRP A 136 14.07 -24.76 -9.05
N CYS A 137 13.69 -23.54 -8.68
CA CYS A 137 13.11 -22.61 -9.62
C CYS A 137 13.47 -21.17 -9.29
N ASN A 138 13.22 -20.29 -10.25
CA ASN A 138 13.26 -18.86 -10.04
C ASN A 138 11.85 -18.30 -10.23
N ASN A 139 11.44 -17.33 -9.42
CA ASN A 139 10.18 -16.62 -9.58
C ASN A 139 10.42 -15.13 -9.74
N ILE A 140 9.59 -14.51 -10.57
CA ILE A 140 9.49 -13.05 -10.70
C ILE A 140 8.11 -12.65 -10.22
N ALA A 141 8.03 -11.72 -9.26
CA ALA A 141 6.77 -11.25 -8.73
C ALA A 141 6.71 -9.73 -8.59
N TRP A 142 5.51 -9.16 -8.73
CA TRP A 142 5.26 -7.74 -8.49
C TRP A 142 3.81 -7.45 -8.15
N ASN A 143 3.56 -6.32 -7.50
CA ASN A 143 2.23 -5.87 -7.14
C ASN A 143 1.59 -5.04 -8.26
N VAL A 144 0.27 -5.14 -8.38
CA VAL A 144 -0.54 -4.41 -9.35
C VAL A 144 -1.72 -3.74 -8.63
N GLY A 145 -1.94 -2.46 -8.91
CA GLY A 145 -3.09 -1.70 -8.43
C GLY A 145 -4.15 -1.60 -9.51
N CYS A 146 -5.13 -2.51 -9.49
CA CYS A 146 -6.25 -2.41 -10.41
C CYS A 146 -7.15 -1.20 -10.05
N MET A 147 -7.51 -0.38 -11.03
CA MET A 147 -8.42 0.76 -10.87
C MET A 147 -9.87 0.31 -10.68
N THR A 148 -10.15 -0.33 -9.56
CA THR A 148 -11.46 -0.84 -9.17
C THR A 148 -11.80 -0.39 -7.75
N ALA A 149 -13.10 -0.18 -7.49
CA ALA A 149 -13.57 0.17 -6.14
C ALA A 149 -13.10 -0.84 -5.08
N ARG A 150 -13.14 -2.15 -5.40
CA ARG A 150 -12.76 -3.22 -4.47
C ARG A 150 -11.28 -3.17 -4.09
N GLN A 151 -10.38 -2.98 -5.06
CA GLN A 151 -8.94 -2.85 -4.79
C GLN A 151 -8.66 -1.65 -3.89
N TYR A 152 -9.24 -0.49 -4.21
CA TYR A 152 -9.03 0.73 -3.44
C TYR A 152 -9.60 0.62 -2.02
N GLN A 153 -10.82 0.07 -1.88
CA GLN A 153 -11.44 -0.18 -0.59
C GLN A 153 -10.55 -1.03 0.32
N LEU A 154 -10.11 -2.21 -0.15
CA LEU A 154 -9.27 -3.10 0.63
C LEU A 154 -7.91 -2.50 0.99
N ALA A 155 -7.38 -1.63 0.13
CA ALA A 155 -6.13 -0.93 0.38
C ALA A 155 -6.25 0.15 1.46
N VAL A 156 -7.36 0.91 1.47
CA VAL A 156 -7.68 1.88 2.52
C VAL A 156 -8.00 1.18 3.85
N GLU A 157 -8.77 0.08 3.82
CA GLU A 157 -9.07 -0.71 5.02
C GLU A 157 -7.80 -1.26 5.67
N ARG A 158 -6.89 -1.84 4.87
CA ARG A 158 -5.58 -2.28 5.37
C ARG A 158 -4.73 -1.12 5.86
N TYR A 159 -4.76 0.03 5.19
CA TYR A 159 -4.02 1.21 5.62
C TYR A 159 -4.45 1.70 7.01
N GLU A 160 -5.75 1.78 7.27
CA GLU A 160 -6.27 2.18 8.59
C GLU A 160 -6.02 1.08 9.64
N PHE A 161 -6.12 -0.20 9.28
CA PHE A 161 -5.79 -1.31 10.18
C PHE A 161 -4.30 -1.31 10.56
N ASN A 162 -3.41 -1.11 9.60
CA ASN A 162 -1.98 -0.97 9.85
C ASN A 162 -1.68 0.19 10.81
N ARG A 163 -2.37 1.33 10.64
CA ARG A 163 -2.27 2.48 11.54
C ARG A 163 -2.71 2.14 12.97
N LEU A 164 -3.78 1.35 13.13
CA LEU A 164 -4.25 0.87 14.43
C LEU A 164 -3.21 -0.05 15.11
N CYS A 165 -2.61 -0.94 14.33
CA CYS A 165 -1.62 -1.92 14.81
C CYS A 165 -0.20 -1.35 14.94
N GLY A 166 0.04 -0.11 14.54
CA GLY A 166 1.39 0.49 14.56
C GLY A 166 2.34 -0.10 13.51
N VAL A 167 1.82 -0.62 12.40
CA VAL A 167 2.60 -1.19 11.30
C VAL A 167 2.73 -0.17 10.17
N LYS A 168 3.92 -0.03 9.58
CA LYS A 168 4.13 0.82 8.41
C LYS A 168 3.31 0.35 7.20
N SER A 169 2.49 1.24 6.67
CA SER A 169 1.94 1.05 5.31
C SER A 169 3.01 1.39 4.29
N VAL A 170 3.36 0.43 3.44
CA VAL A 170 4.34 0.64 2.37
C VAL A 170 3.76 1.53 1.28
N VAL A 171 2.45 1.41 1.01
CA VAL A 171 1.77 2.28 0.06
C VAL A 171 1.17 3.48 0.82
N PRO A 172 1.62 4.72 0.54
CA PRO A 172 1.10 5.93 1.17
C PRO A 172 -0.27 6.26 0.56
N MET A 173 -1.34 5.68 1.12
CA MET A 173 -2.67 5.75 0.53
C MET A 173 -3.22 7.18 0.45
N THR A 174 -2.84 8.07 1.36
CA THR A 174 -3.28 9.47 1.29
C THR A 174 -2.63 10.16 0.11
N HIS A 175 -1.29 10.11 0.03
CA HIS A 175 -0.53 10.67 -1.08
C HIS A 175 -0.98 10.10 -2.43
N LEU A 176 -1.10 8.77 -2.53
CA LEU A 176 -1.57 8.09 -3.74
C LEU A 176 -2.95 8.62 -4.16
N SER A 177 -3.88 8.78 -3.23
CA SER A 177 -5.23 9.28 -3.54
C SER A 177 -5.21 10.69 -4.13
N TRP A 178 -4.36 11.58 -3.60
CA TRP A 178 -4.17 12.92 -4.18
C TRP A 178 -3.53 12.88 -5.58
N GLN A 179 -2.63 11.93 -5.84
CA GLN A 179 -2.06 11.76 -7.18
C GLN A 179 -3.07 11.17 -8.17
N LEU A 180 -3.89 10.20 -7.75
CA LEU A 180 -4.99 9.68 -8.55
C LEU A 180 -5.95 10.82 -8.95
N ALA A 181 -6.31 11.68 -8.00
CA ALA A 181 -7.20 12.81 -8.24
C ALA A 181 -6.63 13.85 -9.23
N LYS A 182 -5.30 14.04 -9.23
CA LYS A 182 -4.61 14.96 -10.13
C LYS A 182 -4.45 14.40 -11.55
N ASN A 183 -4.12 13.13 -11.66
CA ASN A 183 -3.56 12.57 -12.89
C ASN A 183 -4.54 11.66 -13.65
N ILE A 184 -5.55 11.09 -12.98
CA ILE A 184 -6.43 10.08 -13.56
C ILE A 184 -7.88 10.53 -13.48
N LYS A 185 -8.58 10.43 -14.63
CA LYS A 185 -10.04 10.58 -14.69
C LYS A 185 -10.70 9.25 -14.36
N ILE A 186 -11.68 9.27 -13.47
CA ILE A 186 -12.36 8.07 -12.98
C ILE A 186 -13.80 8.07 -13.48
N SER A 187 -14.18 6.96 -14.10
CA SER A 187 -15.54 6.72 -14.61
C SER A 187 -16.39 5.83 -13.70
N ASP A 188 -15.75 4.99 -12.86
CA ASP A 188 -16.46 4.13 -11.91
C ASP A 188 -16.97 4.95 -10.70
N PRO A 189 -18.30 5.03 -10.48
CA PRO A 189 -18.85 5.82 -9.38
C PRO A 189 -18.40 5.34 -8.01
N GLY A 190 -18.27 4.02 -7.81
CA GLY A 190 -17.86 3.45 -6.53
C GLY A 190 -16.43 3.85 -6.15
N LEU A 191 -15.50 3.71 -7.10
CA LEU A 191 -14.11 4.14 -6.91
C LEU A 191 -13.99 5.65 -6.73
N PHE A 192 -14.75 6.44 -7.49
CA PHE A 192 -14.76 7.90 -7.38
C PHE A 192 -15.17 8.35 -5.97
N GLU A 193 -16.28 7.83 -5.44
CA GLU A 193 -16.76 8.19 -4.10
C GLU A 193 -15.76 7.80 -3.01
N LEU A 194 -15.15 6.62 -3.11
CA LEU A 194 -14.14 6.17 -2.15
C LEU A 194 -12.91 7.08 -2.14
N ILE A 195 -12.39 7.44 -3.32
CA ILE A 195 -11.24 8.35 -3.43
C ILE A 195 -11.63 9.74 -2.91
N LYS A 196 -12.78 10.27 -3.33
CA LYS A 196 -13.26 11.59 -2.92
C LYS A 196 -13.44 11.67 -1.41
N HIS A 197 -13.92 10.60 -0.77
CA HIS A 197 -14.01 10.51 0.68
C HIS A 197 -12.64 10.58 1.37
N THR A 198 -11.62 9.86 0.85
CA THR A 198 -10.24 9.95 1.36
C THR A 198 -9.65 11.36 1.19
N LEU A 199 -9.88 12.02 0.05
CA LEU A 199 -9.47 13.40 -0.18
C LEU A 199 -10.12 14.36 0.81
N LEU A 200 -11.44 14.24 1.02
CA LEU A 200 -12.19 15.08 1.94
C LEU A 200 -11.66 14.93 3.38
N ARG A 201 -11.47 13.68 3.85
CA ARG A 201 -10.94 13.42 5.19
C ARG A 201 -9.54 14.01 5.38
N SER A 202 -8.65 13.83 4.42
CA SER A 202 -7.28 14.35 4.50
C SER A 202 -7.20 15.88 4.35
N LEU A 203 -8.10 16.49 3.57
CA LEU A 203 -8.25 17.94 3.47
C LEU A 203 -8.73 18.55 4.79
N ILE A 204 -9.77 17.98 5.39
CA ILE A 204 -10.29 18.41 6.70
C ILE A 204 -9.19 18.27 7.76
N GLN A 205 -8.49 17.13 7.79
CA GLN A 205 -7.39 16.92 8.74
C GLN A 205 -6.27 17.96 8.58
N SER A 206 -5.94 18.31 7.33
CA SER A 206 -4.95 19.36 7.04
C SER A 206 -5.42 20.73 7.53
N GLN A 207 -6.67 21.12 7.25
CA GLN A 207 -7.24 22.37 7.72
C GLN A 207 -7.26 22.45 9.26
N LEU A 208 -7.78 21.42 9.93
CA LEU A 208 -7.85 21.38 11.39
C LEU A 208 -6.45 21.45 12.03
N THR A 209 -5.45 20.84 11.41
CA THR A 209 -4.07 20.91 11.88
C THR A 209 -3.52 22.33 11.72
N THR A 210 -3.74 22.99 10.58
CA THR A 210 -3.34 24.38 10.37
C THR A 210 -4.03 25.32 11.36
N ASP A 211 -5.35 25.21 11.54
CA ASP A 211 -6.12 26.02 12.50
C ASP A 211 -5.62 25.85 13.93
N PHE A 212 -5.25 24.61 14.30
CA PHE A 212 -4.69 24.31 15.61
C PHE A 212 -3.34 25.00 15.81
N LEU A 213 -2.46 24.98 14.80
CA LEU A 213 -1.16 25.61 14.85
C LEU A 213 -1.25 27.14 14.89
N GLU A 214 -2.18 27.72 14.14
CA GLU A 214 -2.48 29.16 14.18
C GLU A 214 -2.95 29.59 15.57
N LYS A 215 -3.87 28.83 16.20
CA LYS A 215 -4.31 29.09 17.58
C LYS A 215 -3.18 29.00 18.60
N MET A 216 -2.15 28.20 18.34
CA MET A 216 -0.95 28.11 19.17
C MET A 216 0.10 29.19 18.86
N ASN A 217 -0.14 30.07 17.88
CA ASN A 217 0.81 31.06 17.37
C ASN A 217 2.12 30.43 16.87
N LEU A 218 2.05 29.25 16.24
CA LEU A 218 3.19 28.56 15.66
C LEU A 218 3.32 28.89 14.17
N THR A 219 4.51 29.28 13.72
CA THR A 219 4.75 29.60 12.31
C THR A 219 4.87 28.32 11.48
N VAL A 220 3.96 28.15 10.52
CA VAL A 220 4.07 27.11 9.49
C VAL A 220 4.84 27.67 8.30
N LYS A 221 5.96 27.03 7.94
CA LYS A 221 6.74 27.41 6.75
C LYS A 221 6.29 26.59 5.56
N HIS A 222 6.01 27.25 4.44
CA HIS A 222 5.78 26.53 3.20
C HIS A 222 7.09 25.93 2.68
N HIS A 223 7.12 24.61 2.52
CA HIS A 223 8.25 23.87 1.95
C HIS A 223 8.06 23.64 0.46
N GLY A 224 6.82 23.39 0.04
CA GLY A 224 6.46 22.96 -1.31
C GLY A 224 6.81 21.50 -1.55
N LYS A 225 6.04 20.84 -2.43
CA LYS A 225 6.28 19.47 -2.90
C LYS A 225 6.90 19.50 -4.29
N ARG A 226 8.09 18.94 -4.46
CA ARG A 226 8.68 18.68 -5.78
C ARG A 226 8.05 17.44 -6.42
N PRO A 227 8.06 17.32 -7.76
CA PRO A 227 7.53 16.15 -8.45
C PRO A 227 8.16 14.83 -7.97
N ASP A 228 9.44 14.85 -7.63
CA ASP A 228 10.20 13.66 -7.21
C ASP A 228 10.12 13.40 -5.69
N ASP A 229 9.38 14.21 -4.92
CA ASP A 229 9.34 14.08 -3.47
C ASP A 229 8.45 12.90 -3.04
N ILE A 230 9.07 11.97 -2.33
CA ILE A 230 8.46 10.78 -1.75
C ILE A 230 7.48 11.16 -0.64
N ALA A 231 6.46 10.33 -0.40
CA ALA A 231 5.61 10.47 0.78
C ALA A 231 6.39 10.26 2.09
N HIS A 232 6.17 11.12 3.08
CA HIS A 232 6.87 11.02 4.36
C HIS A 232 6.14 10.08 5.34
N SER A 233 6.91 9.38 6.16
CA SER A 233 6.40 8.59 7.28
C SER A 233 6.97 9.13 8.59
N CYS A 234 6.21 9.02 9.68
CA CYS A 234 6.65 9.41 11.00
C CYS A 234 7.77 8.48 11.46
N HIS A 235 8.86 9.04 11.97
CA HIS A 235 9.98 8.26 12.49
C HIS A 235 9.60 7.33 13.65
N ASP A 236 8.72 7.75 14.56
CA ASP A 236 8.46 7.00 15.79
C ASP A 236 7.32 5.97 15.70
N CYS A 237 6.34 6.19 14.82
CA CYS A 237 5.17 5.30 14.68
C CYS A 237 4.90 4.84 13.24
N GLU A 238 5.78 5.21 12.31
CA GLU A 238 5.78 4.78 10.89
C GLU A 238 4.52 5.11 10.08
N ILE A 239 3.53 5.81 10.65
CA ILE A 239 2.35 6.27 9.93
C ILE A 239 2.73 7.29 8.86
N GLU A 240 1.99 7.31 7.76
CA GLU A 240 2.12 8.35 6.74
C GLU A 240 1.83 9.74 7.34
N VAL A 241 2.68 10.71 7.01
CA VAL A 241 2.50 12.12 7.38
C VAL A 241 2.28 12.90 6.10
N PHE A 242 1.04 13.34 5.90
CA PHE A 242 0.62 14.07 4.71
C PHE A 242 0.49 15.57 5.00
N ASN A 243 1.01 16.39 4.10
CA ASN A 243 0.90 17.85 4.06
C ASN A 243 1.64 18.61 5.18
N ILE A 244 1.31 18.39 6.45
CA ILE A 244 1.91 19.10 7.59
C ILE A 244 2.97 18.23 8.26
N LEU A 245 4.24 18.61 8.14
CA LEU A 245 5.39 17.86 8.62
C LEU A 245 5.98 18.52 9.87
N PHE A 246 6.19 17.74 10.94
CA PHE A 246 6.90 18.19 12.15
C PHE A 246 8.35 17.73 12.08
N VAL A 247 9.27 18.65 11.79
CA VAL A 247 10.68 18.33 11.55
C VAL A 247 11.53 18.71 12.75
N LEU A 248 12.37 17.78 13.19
CA LEU A 248 13.39 18.01 14.21
C LEU A 248 14.75 17.61 13.65
N SER A 249 15.78 18.39 13.96
CA SER A 249 17.16 18.01 13.67
C SER A 249 17.65 17.07 14.78
N GLN A 250 17.92 15.82 14.41
CA GLN A 250 18.48 14.80 15.31
C GLN A 250 19.72 14.22 14.63
N ASP A 251 20.86 14.25 15.32
CA ASP A 251 22.14 13.71 14.82
C ASP A 251 22.55 14.21 13.42
N LYS A 252 22.33 15.51 13.15
CA LYS A 252 22.57 16.18 11.86
C LYS A 252 21.69 15.69 10.69
N LYS A 253 20.65 14.91 10.96
CA LYS A 253 19.60 14.54 10.00
C LYS A 253 18.28 15.21 10.36
N LEU A 254 17.53 15.60 9.33
CA LEU A 254 16.16 16.11 9.49
C LEU A 254 15.22 14.91 9.58
N VAL A 255 14.49 14.81 10.69
CA VAL A 255 13.58 13.71 10.97
C VAL A 255 12.14 14.22 10.99
N VAL A 256 11.26 13.56 10.23
CA VAL A 256 9.83 13.89 10.15
C VAL A 256 9.04 13.09 11.20
N ARG A 257 8.12 13.77 11.89
CA ARG A 257 7.18 13.16 12.84
C ARG A 257 5.75 13.58 12.54
N CYS A 258 4.79 12.76 12.97
CA CYS A 258 3.37 13.13 12.98
C CYS A 258 3.05 14.06 14.16
N LEU A 259 1.88 14.71 14.11
CA LEU A 259 1.41 15.61 15.17
C LEU A 259 1.40 14.93 16.55
N ASP A 260 0.91 13.70 16.64
CA ASP A 260 0.76 12.98 17.91
C ASP A 260 2.12 12.67 18.55
N CYS A 261 3.08 12.19 17.76
CA CYS A 261 4.45 11.94 18.24
C CYS A 261 5.16 13.24 18.60
N ALA A 262 5.01 14.30 17.80
CA ALA A 262 5.59 15.60 18.09
C ALA A 262 5.05 16.16 19.40
N ARG A 263 3.74 16.08 19.66
CA ARG A 263 3.11 16.53 20.91
C ARG A 263 3.49 15.69 22.11
N ARG A 264 3.71 14.38 21.94
CA ARG A 264 4.21 13.50 23.01
C ARG A 264 5.63 13.88 23.43
N MET A 265 6.46 14.35 22.50
CA MET A 265 7.81 14.83 22.80
C MET A 265 7.82 16.25 23.38
N ASP A 266 7.10 17.18 22.74
CA ASP A 266 6.98 18.57 23.17
C ASP A 266 5.54 19.03 22.98
N SER A 267 4.81 19.13 24.09
CA SER A 267 3.42 19.58 24.09
C SER A 267 3.21 20.98 23.50
N THR A 268 4.26 21.82 23.48
CA THR A 268 4.21 23.18 22.94
C THR A 268 4.58 23.25 21.47
N LEU A 269 5.17 22.17 20.92
CA LEU A 269 5.66 22.05 19.54
C LEU A 269 6.72 23.11 19.12
N LYS A 270 7.23 23.91 20.05
CA LYS A 270 8.16 25.02 19.76
C LYS A 270 9.54 24.54 19.32
N THR A 271 9.91 23.32 19.72
CA THR A 271 11.15 22.67 19.30
C THR A 271 11.15 22.21 17.85
N PHE A 272 9.97 22.10 17.23
CA PHE A 272 9.81 21.58 15.87
C PHE A 272 9.79 22.70 14.82
N ILE A 273 10.41 22.44 13.68
CA ILE A 273 10.21 23.20 12.45
C ILE A 273 8.98 22.61 11.76
N ILE A 274 7.92 23.40 11.63
CA ILE A 274 6.69 22.93 11.00
C ILE A 274 6.68 23.34 9.53
N LEU A 275 6.53 22.36 8.66
CA LEU A 275 6.53 22.53 7.21
C LEU A 275 5.17 22.16 6.62
N SER A 276 4.73 22.91 5.60
CA SER A 276 3.55 22.58 4.77
C SER A 276 4.02 22.22 3.36
N GLU A 277 3.64 21.06 2.85
CA GLU A 277 3.94 20.61 1.48
C GLU A 277 3.01 21.27 0.46
N TYR A 278 1.73 21.42 0.78
CA TYR A 278 0.71 22.02 -0.08
C TYR A 278 0.01 23.16 0.65
N TYR A 279 -0.48 24.15 -0.08
CA TYR A 279 -1.43 25.09 0.49
C TYR A 279 -2.83 24.49 0.52
N ILE A 280 -3.65 24.89 1.51
CA ILE A 280 -5.01 24.37 1.59
C ILE A 280 -5.85 24.74 0.36
N HIS A 281 -5.67 25.95 -0.19
CA HIS A 281 -6.38 26.36 -1.40
C HIS A 281 -6.02 25.49 -2.61
N GLU A 282 -4.77 25.04 -2.73
CA GLU A 282 -4.36 24.12 -3.80
C GLU A 282 -5.07 22.77 -3.65
N LEU A 283 -5.12 22.22 -2.42
CA LEU A 283 -5.82 20.97 -2.15
C LEU A 283 -7.33 21.09 -2.39
N ALA A 284 -7.94 22.22 -2.02
CA ALA A 284 -9.34 22.50 -2.30
C ALA A 284 -9.63 22.55 -3.80
N GLU A 285 -8.78 23.22 -4.58
CA GLU A 285 -8.92 23.26 -6.04
C GLU A 285 -8.82 21.87 -6.69
N ILE A 286 -7.90 21.02 -6.23
CA ILE A 286 -7.76 19.65 -6.73
C ILE A 286 -9.01 18.83 -6.38
N PHE A 287 -9.51 18.98 -5.15
CA PHE A 287 -10.73 18.32 -4.71
C PHE A 287 -11.96 18.73 -5.54
N ASP A 288 -12.11 20.03 -5.82
CA ASP A 288 -13.23 20.56 -6.61
C ASP A 288 -13.13 20.16 -8.08
N LYS A 289 -11.91 20.10 -8.64
CA LYS A 289 -11.67 19.63 -10.02
C LYS A 289 -11.89 18.13 -10.17
N PHE A 290 -11.75 17.35 -9.09
CA PHE A 290 -11.98 15.91 -9.11
C PHE A 290 -13.49 15.59 -9.19
N GLN A 291 -13.93 15.37 -10.43
CA GLN A 291 -15.33 15.09 -10.78
C GLN A 291 -15.43 13.76 -11.52
N LEU A 292 -16.57 13.08 -11.32
CA LEU A 292 -16.88 11.82 -11.98
C LEU A 292 -16.96 12.03 -13.49
N GLN A 293 -16.21 11.25 -14.26
CA GLN A 293 -16.31 11.31 -15.71
C GLN A 293 -17.52 10.51 -16.17
N THR A 294 -18.56 11.21 -16.64
CA THR A 294 -19.66 10.56 -17.33
C THR A 294 -19.14 9.97 -18.63
N VAL A 295 -19.23 8.65 -18.79
CA VAL A 295 -18.96 7.98 -20.06
C VAL A 295 -20.11 8.35 -21.00
N SER A 296 -19.88 9.35 -21.85
CA SER A 296 -20.75 9.61 -22.99
C SER A 296 -20.55 8.46 -23.97
N PHE A 297 -21.45 7.48 -23.96
CA PHE A 297 -21.54 6.51 -25.05
C PHE A 297 -22.01 7.27 -26.30
N ILE A 298 -21.07 7.57 -27.20
CA ILE A 298 -21.35 7.95 -28.59
C ILE A 298 -21.24 6.68 -29.43
#